data_AF-A0A952A5D9-F1
#
_entry.id   AF-A0A952A5D9-F1
#
_cell.length_a   1.000
_cell.length_b   1.000
_cell.length_c   1.000
_cell.angle_alpha   90.00
_cell.angle_beta   90.00
_cell.angle_gamma   90.00
#
_symmetry.space_group_name_H-M   'P 1'
#
loop_
_entity.id
_entity.type
_entity.pdbx_description
1 polymer ?
#
loop_
_entity_poly.entity_id
_entity_poly.type
_entity_poly.pdbx_seq_one_letter_code
_entity_poly.pdbx_strand_id
1 'polypeptide(L)'
;MRMRELERLTGVGRETIRFYIREGLLPEPDRASANSAFYNEMHVARLRAIKRLQEERFLPLAIIRTLLDAEDGDRWLHADAFPDLDAMLRARLDTGGDGGTLEELAEQTGLSIEELGRAAEEGLLCPDLDGRFGPR
;
A
#
# COMPACT_ATOMS: atom_id res chain seq x y z
N MET A 1 -1.27 -21.84 -16.98
CA MET A 1 0.20 -22.03 -17.07
C MET A 1 0.74 -22.82 -15.87
N ARG A 2 1.92 -23.46 -16.01
CA ARG A 2 2.62 -24.20 -14.95
C ARG A 2 3.63 -23.30 -14.23
N MET A 3 4.14 -23.72 -13.05
CA MET A 3 5.12 -22.95 -12.27
C MET A 3 6.33 -22.47 -13.10
N ARG A 4 6.99 -23.35 -13.86
CA ARG A 4 8.16 -22.97 -14.68
C ARG A 4 7.85 -21.87 -15.69
N GLU A 5 6.64 -21.89 -16.24
CA GLU A 5 6.21 -20.88 -17.20
C GLU A 5 5.89 -19.55 -16.51
N LEU A 6 5.28 -19.60 -15.31
CA LEU A 6 5.06 -18.43 -14.48
C LEU A 6 6.39 -17.75 -14.09
N GLU A 7 7.39 -18.53 -13.67
CA GLU A 7 8.74 -18.02 -13.37
C GLU A 7 9.34 -17.32 -14.59
N ARG A 8 9.21 -17.91 -15.78
CA ARG A 8 9.72 -17.32 -17.04
C ARG A 8 9.00 -16.01 -17.41
N LEU A 9 7.69 -15.94 -17.22
CA LEU A 9 6.88 -14.77 -17.62
C LEU A 9 6.99 -13.59 -16.65
N THR A 10 7.28 -13.86 -15.37
CA THR A 10 7.32 -12.85 -14.30
C THR A 10 8.73 -12.52 -13.85
N GLY A 11 9.69 -13.42 -14.09
CA GLY A 11 11.05 -13.33 -13.55
C GLY A 11 11.12 -13.56 -12.04
N VAL A 12 10.04 -14.03 -11.41
CA VAL A 12 9.98 -14.31 -9.97
C VAL A 12 10.24 -15.80 -9.74
N GLY A 13 11.17 -16.13 -8.85
CA GLY A 13 11.51 -17.52 -8.55
C GLY A 13 10.41 -18.27 -7.81
N ARG A 14 10.33 -19.60 -8.02
CA ARG A 14 9.36 -20.50 -7.38
C ARG A 14 9.25 -20.35 -5.87
N GLU A 15 10.38 -20.17 -5.18
CA GLU A 15 10.39 -20.03 -3.71
C GLU A 15 9.70 -18.74 -3.28
N THR A 16 10.00 -17.63 -3.96
CA THR A 16 9.34 -16.34 -3.76
C THR A 16 7.85 -16.40 -4.09
N ILE A 17 7.46 -17.08 -5.17
CA ILE A 17 6.04 -17.27 -5.51
C ILE A 17 5.31 -18.03 -4.39
N ARG A 18 5.90 -19.12 -3.88
CA ARG A 18 5.32 -19.89 -2.75
C ARG A 18 5.27 -19.06 -1.47
N PHE A 19 6.26 -18.21 -1.25
CA PHE A 19 6.27 -17.28 -0.14
C PHE A 19 5.12 -16.27 -0.26
N TYR A 20 4.93 -15.64 -1.42
CA TYR A 20 3.81 -14.71 -1.62
C TYR A 20 2.44 -15.38 -1.46
N ILE A 21 2.28 -16.63 -1.89
CA ILE A 21 1.03 -17.38 -1.66
C ILE A 21 0.80 -17.58 -0.15
N ARG A 22 1.84 -17.95 0.60
CA ARG A 22 1.76 -18.19 2.05
C ARG A 22 1.44 -16.91 2.84
N GLU A 23 1.99 -15.79 2.40
CA GLU A 23 1.77 -14.46 3.00
C GLU A 23 0.46 -13.79 2.54
N GLY A 24 -0.33 -14.47 1.69
CA GLY A 24 -1.60 -13.97 1.15
C GLY A 24 -1.45 -12.90 0.05
N LEU A 25 -0.24 -12.60 -0.39
CA LEU A 25 0.05 -11.63 -1.45
C LEU A 25 -0.37 -12.11 -2.84
N LEU A 26 -0.45 -13.43 -3.05
CA LEU A 26 -0.86 -14.04 -4.30
C LEU A 26 -1.98 -15.05 -4.01
N PRO A 27 -3.08 -15.06 -4.79
CA PRO A 27 -4.14 -16.04 -4.62
C PRO A 27 -3.61 -17.46 -4.79
N GLU A 28 -4.27 -18.44 -4.15
CA GLU A 28 -3.91 -19.83 -4.34
C GLU A 28 -4.14 -20.26 -5.79
N PRO A 29 -3.20 -21.01 -6.39
CA PRO A 29 -3.38 -21.54 -7.73
C PRO A 29 -4.40 -22.68 -7.76
N ASP A 30 -5.01 -22.88 -8.93
CA ASP A 30 -5.93 -23.99 -9.16
C ASP A 30 -5.18 -25.32 -9.07
N ARG A 31 -5.51 -26.13 -8.06
CA ARG A 31 -4.89 -27.44 -7.85
C ARG A 31 -5.60 -28.49 -8.69
N ALA A 32 -4.90 -29.05 -9.67
CA ALA A 32 -5.39 -30.20 -10.43
C ALA A 32 -4.98 -31.54 -9.80
N SER A 33 -3.94 -31.57 -8.98
CA SER A 33 -3.56 -32.70 -8.13
C SER A 33 -2.55 -32.26 -7.07
N ALA A 34 -2.20 -33.14 -6.13
CA ALA A 34 -1.20 -32.87 -5.08
C ALA A 34 0.14 -32.32 -5.63
N ASN A 35 0.52 -32.70 -6.86
CA ASN A 35 1.76 -32.29 -7.51
C ASN A 35 1.57 -31.31 -8.68
N SER A 36 0.35 -30.82 -8.90
CA SER A 36 -0.01 -30.04 -10.08
C SER A 36 -0.84 -28.81 -9.73
N ALA A 37 -0.20 -27.65 -9.76
CA ALA A 37 -0.84 -26.34 -9.66
C ALA A 37 -0.86 -25.64 -11.03
N PHE A 38 -1.98 -25.00 -11.33
CA PHE A 38 -2.19 -24.16 -12.50
C PHE A 38 -2.35 -22.70 -12.09
N TYR A 39 -1.64 -21.85 -12.81
CA TYR A 39 -1.66 -20.40 -12.65
C TYR A 39 -2.34 -19.79 -13.88
N ASN A 40 -2.95 -18.63 -13.72
CA ASN A 40 -3.61 -17.91 -14.82
C ASN A 40 -2.97 -16.51 -14.99
N GLU A 41 -3.46 -15.73 -15.95
CA GLU A 41 -2.94 -14.38 -16.24
C GLU A 41 -3.03 -13.43 -15.05
N MET A 42 -4.02 -13.59 -14.17
CA MET A 42 -4.13 -12.80 -12.94
C MET A 42 -2.90 -12.97 -12.04
N HIS A 43 -2.34 -14.18 -11.96
CA HIS A 43 -1.12 -14.42 -11.20
C HIS A 43 0.08 -13.69 -11.82
N VAL A 44 0.16 -13.65 -13.15
CA VAL A 44 1.23 -12.93 -13.87
C VAL A 44 1.14 -11.43 -13.61
N ALA A 45 -0.06 -10.86 -13.75
CA ALA A 45 -0.30 -9.44 -13.54
C ALA A 45 0.03 -9.03 -12.10
N ARG A 46 -0.42 -9.81 -11.11
CA ARG A 46 -0.16 -9.54 -9.69
C ARG A 46 1.30 -9.66 -9.33
N LEU A 47 2.02 -10.66 -9.85
CA LEU A 47 3.47 -10.79 -9.63
C LEU A 47 4.27 -9.64 -10.25
N ARG A 48 3.88 -9.18 -11.43
CA ARG A 48 4.51 -7.99 -12.06
C ARG A 48 4.25 -6.73 -11.24
N ALA A 49 3.02 -6.54 -10.75
CA ALA A 49 2.68 -5.42 -9.87
C ALA A 49 3.49 -5.43 -8.58
N ILE A 50 3.57 -6.58 -7.88
CA ILE A 50 4.38 -6.73 -6.65
C ILE A 50 5.83 -6.34 -6.92
N LYS A 51 6.43 -6.90 -7.98
CA LYS A 51 7.83 -6.62 -8.34
C LYS A 51 8.03 -5.12 -8.60
N ARG A 52 7.12 -4.52 -9.35
CA ARG A 52 7.20 -3.10 -9.70
C ARG A 52 7.05 -2.18 -8.48
N LEU A 53 6.11 -2.48 -7.58
CA LEU A 53 5.93 -1.74 -6.32
C LEU A 53 7.13 -1.91 -5.37
N GLN A 54 7.82 -3.05 -5.40
CA GLN A 54 9.07 -3.23 -4.66
C GLN A 54 10.26 -2.48 -5.29
N GLU A 55 10.46 -2.61 -6.61
CA GLU A 55 11.66 -2.12 -7.29
C GLU A 55 11.62 -0.62 -7.60
N GLU A 56 10.47 -0.08 -8.02
CA GLU A 56 10.35 1.33 -8.40
C GLU A 56 9.99 2.22 -7.22
N ARG A 57 9.33 1.66 -6.20
CA ARG A 57 8.70 2.41 -5.10
C ARG A 57 9.17 2.00 -3.72
N PHE A 58 10.03 0.97 -3.63
CA PHE A 58 10.63 0.48 -2.38
C PHE A 58 9.59 0.14 -1.30
N LEU A 59 8.37 -0.26 -1.71
CA LEU A 59 7.30 -0.51 -0.76
C LEU A 59 7.52 -1.84 -0.01
N PRO A 60 7.32 -1.86 1.31
CA PRO A 60 7.30 -3.10 2.07
C PRO A 60 6.16 -4.01 1.61
N LEU A 61 6.38 -5.33 1.65
CA LEU A 61 5.38 -6.32 1.25
C LEU A 61 4.05 -6.20 2.00
N ALA A 62 4.08 -5.78 3.27
CA ALA A 62 2.87 -5.55 4.05
C ALA A 62 1.99 -4.45 3.44
N ILE A 63 2.60 -3.36 2.95
CA ILE A 63 1.90 -2.25 2.30
C ILE A 63 1.39 -2.69 0.93
N ILE A 64 2.21 -3.41 0.16
CA ILE A 64 1.83 -3.94 -1.15
C ILE A 64 0.60 -4.84 -1.03
N ARG A 65 0.53 -5.70 -0.01
CA ARG A 65 -0.64 -6.53 0.25
C ARG A 65 -1.89 -5.67 0.48
N THR A 66 -1.82 -4.70 1.38
CA THR A 66 -2.95 -3.79 1.66
C THR A 66 -3.43 -3.07 0.40
N LEU A 67 -2.51 -2.64 -0.48
CA LEU A 67 -2.87 -1.99 -1.74
C LEU A 67 -3.57 -2.95 -2.72
N LEU A 68 -3.07 -4.18 -2.83
CA LEU A 68 -3.61 -5.18 -3.76
C LEU A 68 -4.90 -5.85 -3.29
N ASP A 69 -5.23 -5.73 -2.00
CA ASP A 69 -6.45 -6.28 -1.40
C ASP A 69 -7.56 -5.23 -1.23
N ALA A 70 -7.27 -3.96 -1.55
CA ALA A 70 -8.27 -2.89 -1.56
C ALA A 70 -9.33 -3.13 -2.65
N GLU A 71 -10.50 -2.51 -2.51
CA GLU A 71 -11.60 -2.61 -3.50
C GLU A 71 -11.17 -2.17 -4.91
N ASP A 72 -10.21 -1.25 -5.00
CA ASP A 72 -9.61 -0.76 -6.24
C ASP A 72 -8.26 -1.44 -6.57
N GLY A 73 -7.94 -2.57 -5.92
CA GLY A 73 -6.64 -3.24 -5.98
C GLY A 73 -6.22 -3.68 -7.38
N ASP A 74 -7.20 -4.04 -8.23
CA ASP A 74 -6.97 -4.41 -9.64
C ASP A 74 -6.32 -3.28 -10.45
N ARG A 75 -6.51 -2.02 -10.05
CA ARG A 75 -5.88 -0.87 -10.71
C ARG A 75 -4.35 -0.97 -10.67
N TRP A 76 -3.77 -1.51 -9.59
CA TRP A 76 -2.33 -1.67 -9.44
C TRP A 76 -1.73 -2.76 -10.32
N LEU A 77 -2.57 -3.61 -10.92
CA LEU A 77 -2.13 -4.63 -11.87
C LEU A 77 -1.75 -4.04 -13.23
N HIS A 78 -2.23 -2.83 -13.52
CA HIS A 78 -1.97 -2.13 -14.77
C HIS A 78 -0.75 -1.21 -14.65
N ALA A 79 0.12 -1.29 -15.65
CA ALA A 79 1.34 -0.48 -15.65
C ALA A 79 1.05 1.03 -15.69
N ASP A 80 -0.09 1.43 -16.22
CA ASP A 80 -0.45 2.83 -16.43
C ASP A 80 -0.93 3.52 -15.14
N ALA A 81 -1.14 2.78 -14.04
CA ALA A 81 -1.55 3.33 -12.74
C ALA A 81 -0.42 3.98 -11.94
N PHE A 82 0.84 3.82 -12.38
CA PHE A 82 2.03 4.23 -11.64
C PHE A 82 2.38 5.72 -11.66
N PRO A 83 2.13 6.49 -12.74
CA PRO A 83 2.36 7.93 -12.72
C PRO A 83 1.52 8.65 -11.66
N ASP A 84 0.35 8.11 -11.32
CA ASP A 84 -0.58 8.69 -10.36
C ASP A 84 -0.37 8.21 -8.92
N LEU A 85 0.52 7.24 -8.66
CA LEU A 85 0.68 6.63 -7.32
C LEU A 85 1.12 7.65 -6.27
N ASP A 86 2.01 8.60 -6.59
CA ASP A 86 2.39 9.67 -5.66
C ASP A 86 1.22 10.62 -5.35
N ALA A 87 0.52 11.07 -6.38
CA ALA A 87 -0.64 11.95 -6.23
C ALA A 87 -1.78 11.26 -5.48
N MET A 88 -1.94 9.96 -5.69
CA MET A 88 -3.02 9.18 -5.11
C MET A 88 -2.69 8.66 -3.72
N LEU A 89 -1.43 8.34 -3.41
CA LEU A 89 -0.96 8.14 -2.04
C LEU A 89 -1.10 9.43 -1.25
N ARG A 90 -0.79 10.60 -1.81
CA ARG A 90 -1.11 11.88 -1.16
C ARG A 90 -2.62 11.98 -0.89
N ALA A 91 -3.47 11.85 -1.91
CA ALA A 91 -4.92 11.92 -1.75
C ALA A 91 -5.53 10.88 -0.77
N ARG A 92 -4.89 9.71 -0.60
CA ARG A 92 -5.32 8.64 0.32
C ARG A 92 -4.72 8.79 1.72
N LEU A 93 -3.50 9.28 1.81
CA LEU A 93 -2.81 9.63 3.06
C LEU A 93 -3.27 10.99 3.58
N ASP A 94 -4.02 11.79 2.80
CA ASP A 94 -4.69 13.03 3.21
C ASP A 94 -5.80 12.82 4.26
N THR A 95 -5.91 11.62 4.84
CA THR A 95 -6.37 11.51 6.25
C THR A 95 -5.39 12.13 7.25
N GLY A 96 -4.22 12.57 6.79
CA GLY A 96 -3.23 13.40 7.47
C GLY A 96 -2.54 14.28 6.42
N GLY A 97 -3.28 15.28 5.92
CA GLY A 97 -2.68 16.35 5.13
C GLY A 97 -1.62 17.10 5.94
N ASP A 98 -0.66 17.74 5.25
CA ASP A 98 0.38 18.63 5.79
C ASP A 98 -0.09 19.23 7.12
N GLY A 99 0.46 18.78 8.24
CA GLY A 99 0.00 19.28 9.53
C GLY A 99 0.06 20.81 9.50
N GLY A 100 -1.00 21.44 10.02
CA GLY A 100 -1.03 22.89 10.13
C GLY A 100 -0.21 23.34 11.33
N THR A 101 0.13 24.63 11.35
CA THR A 101 0.52 25.26 12.62
C THR A 101 -0.67 25.24 13.60
N LEU A 102 -0.41 25.48 14.89
CA LEU A 102 -1.50 25.64 15.88
C LEU A 102 -2.47 26.77 15.49
N GLU A 103 -1.99 27.79 14.76
CA GLU A 103 -2.79 28.91 14.27
C GLU A 103 -3.75 28.45 13.17
N GLU A 104 -3.25 27.71 12.18
CA GLU A 104 -4.07 27.14 11.11
C GLU A 104 -5.09 26.14 11.65
N LEU A 105 -4.72 25.35 12.66
CA LEU A 105 -5.62 24.41 13.32
C LEU A 105 -6.70 25.13 14.14
N ALA A 106 -6.36 26.25 14.80
CA ALA A 106 -7.31 27.09 15.52
C ALA A 106 -8.36 27.69 14.58
N GLU A 107 -7.94 28.17 13.41
CA GLU A 107 -8.84 28.69 12.38
C GLU A 107 -9.80 27.62 11.84
N GLN A 108 -9.32 26.39 11.68
CA GLN A 108 -10.12 25.29 11.11
C GLN A 108 -11.09 24.65 12.12
N THR A 109 -10.68 24.53 13.38
CA THR A 109 -11.46 23.87 14.44
C THR A 109 -12.34 24.85 15.22
N GLY A 110 -12.04 26.16 15.15
CA GLY A 110 -12.66 27.19 15.98
C GLY A 110 -12.21 27.16 17.44
N LEU A 111 -11.22 26.32 17.79
CA LEU A 111 -10.62 26.26 19.12
C LEU A 111 -9.52 27.32 19.24
N SER A 112 -9.31 27.84 20.44
CA SER A 112 -8.19 28.72 20.72
C SER A 112 -6.86 27.95 20.74
N ILE A 113 -5.76 28.65 20.46
CA ILE A 113 -4.40 28.09 20.52
C ILE A 113 -4.10 27.50 21.90
N GLU A 114 -4.64 28.08 22.97
CA GLU A 114 -4.46 27.58 24.34
C GLU A 114 -5.17 26.24 24.56
N GLU A 115 -6.36 26.06 23.99
CA GLU A 115 -7.10 24.80 24.04
C GLU A 115 -6.41 23.70 23.23
N LEU A 116 -5.86 24.06 22.08
CA LEU A 116 -5.05 23.15 21.26
C LEU A 116 -3.72 22.78 21.94
N GLY A 117 -3.08 23.74 22.60
CA GLY A 117 -1.87 23.50 23.39
C GLY A 117 -2.13 22.53 24.55
N ARG A 118 -3.23 22.71 25.27
CA ARG A 118 -3.66 21.78 26.33
C ARG A 118 -3.93 20.39 25.78
N ALA A 119 -4.63 20.30 24.64
CA ALA A 119 -4.87 19.02 23.98
C ALA A 119 -3.58 18.34 23.52
N ALA A 120 -2.53 19.10 23.16
CA ALA A 120 -1.22 18.54 22.84
C ALA A 120 -0.49 18.02 24.09
N GLU A 121 -0.53 18.75 25.21
CA GLU A 121 0.04 18.32 26.50
C GLU A 121 -0.67 17.08 27.05
N GLU A 122 -1.98 16.98 26.86
CA GLU A 122 -2.80 15.83 27.25
C GLU A 122 -2.71 14.65 26.27
N GLY A 123 -1.96 14.79 25.16
CA GLY A 123 -1.74 13.75 24.16
C GLY A 123 -2.93 13.48 23.22
N LEU A 124 -3.93 14.35 23.23
CA LEU A 124 -5.07 14.34 22.31
C LEU A 124 -4.72 14.92 20.93
N LEU A 125 -3.70 15.78 20.87
CA LEU A 125 -3.06 16.24 19.65
C LEU A 125 -1.59 15.83 19.66
N CYS A 126 -1.12 15.26 18.56
CA CYS A 126 0.26 14.82 18.44
C CYS A 126 0.87 15.53 17.24
N PRO A 127 1.91 16.35 17.43
CA PRO A 127 2.63 16.91 16.30
C PRO A 127 3.37 15.80 15.54
N ASP A 128 3.55 16.02 14.25
CA ASP A 128 4.49 15.25 13.45
C ASP A 128 5.94 15.61 13.80
N LEU A 129 6.90 15.01 13.08
CA LEU A 129 8.33 15.24 13.29
C LEU A 129 8.76 16.69 13.00
N ASP A 130 7.97 17.43 12.25
CA ASP A 130 8.20 18.83 11.88
C ASP A 130 7.44 19.81 12.80
N GLY A 131 6.81 19.31 13.87
CA GLY A 131 6.07 20.12 14.85
C GLY A 131 4.68 20.55 14.38
N ARG A 132 4.15 19.92 13.35
CA ARG A 132 2.89 20.27 12.69
C ARG A 132 1.75 19.35 13.10
N PHE A 133 0.52 19.88 13.12
CA PHE A 133 -0.66 19.18 13.65
C PHE A 133 -1.66 18.90 12.52
N GLY A 134 -1.88 17.62 12.21
CA GLY A 134 -2.83 17.17 11.19
C GLY A 134 -3.90 16.25 11.76
N PRO A 135 -5.01 16.03 11.02
CA PRO A 135 -5.96 14.97 11.35
C PRO A 135 -5.24 13.60 11.37
N ARG A 136 -5.71 12.69 12.23
CA ARG A 136 -5.22 11.31 12.36
C ARG A 136 -6.03 10.34 11.50
#